data_AF-A0A2G8TKR4-F1
#
_entry.id   AF-A0A2G8TKR4-F1
#
_cell.length_a   1.000
_cell.length_b   1.000
_cell.length_c   1.000
_cell.angle_alpha   90.00
_cell.angle_beta   90.00
_cell.angle_gamma   90.00
#
_symmetry.space_group_name_H-M   'P 1'
#
loop_
_entity.id
_entity.type
_entity.pdbx_description
1 polymer ?
#
loop_
_entity_poly.entity_id
_entity_poly.type
_entity_poly.pdbx_seq_one_letter_code
_entity_poly.pdbx_strand_id
1 'polypeptide(L)'
;MLITISPEQVERVRALVAPVTAAHFDEGCEPPGYSIHIWFGGPYGNSAEAHCGSQAVDLGEVWVQQDDWNAADAAKGNADE
;
A
#
# COMPACT_ATOMS: atom_id res chain seq x y z
N MET A 1 -11.18 -6.61 -1.36
CA MET A 1 -10.69 -5.21 -1.27
C MET A 1 -9.26 -5.20 -1.76
N LEU A 2 -9.06 -4.65 -2.96
CA LEU A 2 -7.75 -4.47 -3.55
C LEU A 2 -7.35 -3.00 -3.38
N ILE A 3 -6.16 -2.78 -2.84
CA ILE A 3 -5.58 -1.44 -2.70
C ILE A 3 -4.41 -1.37 -3.66
N THR A 4 -4.48 -0.43 -4.60
CA THR A 4 -3.42 -0.19 -5.57
C THR A 4 -2.76 1.14 -5.24
N ILE A 5 -1.44 1.12 -5.10
CA ILE A 5 -0.64 2.34 -5.01
C ILE A 5 -0.04 2.65 -6.38
N SER A 6 -0.01 3.93 -6.74
CA SER A 6 0.51 4.39 -8.03
C SER A 6 2.03 4.18 -8.13
N PRO A 7 2.60 4.15 -9.34
CA PRO A 7 4.06 4.12 -9.51
C PRO A 7 4.77 5.28 -8.78
N GLU A 8 4.16 6.47 -8.73
CA GLU A 8 4.70 7.60 -8.00
C GLU A 8 4.73 7.33 -6.48
N GLN A 9 3.67 6.75 -5.93
CA GLN A 9 3.62 6.34 -4.53
C GLN A 9 4.67 5.27 -4.22
N VAL A 10 4.89 4.32 -5.13
CA VAL A 10 5.96 3.32 -5.01
C VAL A 10 7.33 3.98 -4.95
N GLU A 11 7.61 4.97 -5.81
CA GLU A 11 8.89 5.68 -5.77
C GLU A 11 9.08 6.48 -4.48
N ARG A 12 8.01 7.04 -3.91
CA ARG A 12 8.07 7.69 -2.58
C ARG A 12 8.40 6.70 -1.46
N VAL A 13 7.77 5.51 -1.47
CA VAL A 13 8.11 4.44 -0.52
C VAL A 13 9.56 4.00 -0.70
N ARG A 14 10.02 3.83 -1.94
CA ARG A 14 11.40 3.46 -2.23
C ARG A 14 12.39 4.51 -1.74
N ALA A 15 12.10 5.79 -1.96
CA ALA A 15 12.95 6.89 -1.52
C ALA A 15 13.06 6.95 0.02
N LEU A 16 12.00 6.55 0.74
CA LEU A 16 12.02 6.41 2.20
C LEU A 16 12.87 5.20 2.64
N VAL A 17 12.64 4.03 2.03
CA VAL A 17 13.18 2.75 2.54
C VAL A 17 14.61 2.47 2.06
N ALA A 18 14.96 2.80 0.81
CA ALA A 18 16.24 2.43 0.22
C ALA A 18 17.47 2.94 0.99
N PRO A 19 17.50 4.20 1.50
CA PRO A 19 18.64 4.67 2.28
C PRO A 19 18.81 3.91 3.60
N VAL A 20 17.70 3.59 4.28
CA VAL A 20 17.71 2.85 5.55
C VAL A 20 18.18 1.42 5.34
N THR A 21 17.67 0.76 4.31
CA THR A 21 18.08 -0.59 3.93
C THR A 21 19.55 -0.67 3.57
N ALA A 22 20.06 0.28 2.78
CA ALA A 22 21.47 0.33 2.41
C ALA A 22 22.38 0.50 3.64
N ALA A 23 22.03 1.40 4.56
CA ALA A 23 22.79 1.62 5.78
C ALA A 23 22.89 0.35 6.65
N HIS A 24 21.78 -0.37 6.84
CA HIS A 24 21.81 -1.61 7.62
C HIS A 24 22.59 -2.72 6.92
N PHE A 25 22.47 -2.82 5.60
CA PHE A 25 23.23 -3.78 4.81
C PHE A 25 24.74 -3.54 4.92
N ASP A 26 25.17 -2.29 4.81
CA ASP A 26 26.58 -1.89 4.93
C ASP A 26 27.14 -2.16 6.35
N GLU A 27 26.28 -2.09 7.37
CA GLU A 27 26.62 -2.46 8.76
C GLU A 27 26.58 -3.98 9.02
N GLY A 28 26.18 -4.79 8.03
CA GLY A 28 26.02 -6.24 8.18
C GLY A 28 24.82 -6.62 9.05
N CYS A 29 23.84 -5.72 9.20
CA CYS A 29 22.61 -5.92 9.94
C CYS A 29 21.44 -6.28 9.02
N GLU A 30 20.42 -6.92 9.60
CA GLU A 30 19.14 -7.12 8.91
C GLU A 30 18.42 -5.76 8.74
N PRO A 31 17.98 -5.41 7.52
CA PRO A 31 17.21 -4.19 7.30
C PRO A 31 15.87 -4.18 8.06
N PRO A 32 15.44 -3.03 8.58
CA PRO A 32 14.14 -2.93 9.23
C PRO A 32 13.01 -3.08 8.21
N GLY A 33 11.85 -3.57 8.69
CA GLY A 33 10.62 -3.53 7.92
C GLY A 33 10.08 -2.10 7.74
N TYR A 34 9.11 -1.97 6.84
CA TYR A 34 8.31 -0.76 6.67
C TYR A 34 6.82 -1.12 6.69
N SER A 35 5.97 -0.16 7.02
CA SER A 35 4.51 -0.31 6.96
C SER A 35 3.89 0.75 6.08
N ILE A 36 2.72 0.44 5.51
CA ILE A 36 1.87 1.40 4.81
C ILE A 36 0.56 1.46 5.58
N HIS A 37 0.21 2.66 6.03
CA HIS A 37 -1.04 2.94 6.73
C HIS A 37 -2.01 3.58 5.76
N ILE A 38 -3.25 3.12 5.79
CA ILE A 38 -4.30 3.56 4.87
C ILE A 38 -5.52 3.90 5.71
N TRP A 39 -6.00 5.14 5.56
CA TRP A 39 -7.20 5.63 6.23
C TRP A 39 -8.33 5.76 5.21
N PHE A 40 -9.48 5.19 5.55
CA PHE A 40 -10.69 5.22 4.73
C PHE A 40 -11.75 6.09 5.38
N GLY A 41 -12.44 6.91 4.57
CA GLY A 41 -13.59 7.68 5.03
C GLY A 41 -13.26 8.73 6.08
N GLY A 42 -12.03 9.25 6.08
CA GLY A 42 -11.67 10.40 6.91
C GLY A 42 -12.39 11.67 6.44
N PRO A 43 -12.39 12.75 7.26
CA PRO A 43 -13.02 14.02 6.92
C PRO A 43 -12.48 14.67 5.64
N TYR A 44 -11.31 14.21 5.16
CA TYR A 44 -10.61 14.72 3.99
C TYR A 44 -10.42 13.66 2.88
N GLY A 45 -11.19 12.56 2.91
CA GLY A 45 -11.09 11.49 1.93
C GLY A 45 -10.23 10.32 2.39
N ASN A 46 -9.81 9.49 1.42
CA ASN A 46 -8.94 8.33 1.67
C ASN A 46 -7.48 8.73 1.47
N SER A 47 -6.61 8.42 2.44
CA SER A 47 -5.20 8.76 2.37
C SER A 47 -4.30 7.60 2.77
N ALA A 48 -3.02 7.68 2.40
CA ALA A 48 -2.02 6.73 2.82
C ALA A 48 -0.70 7.38 3.23
N GLU A 49 0.01 6.72 4.14
CA GLU A 49 1.32 7.12 4.64
C GLU A 49 2.20 5.88 4.78
N ALA A 50 3.48 6.00 4.43
CA ALA A 50 4.46 4.93 4.66
C ALA A 50 5.40 5.28 5.81
N HIS A 51 5.74 4.27 6.62
CA HIS A 51 6.59 4.39 7.80
C HIS A 51 7.80 3.45 7.69
N CYS A 52 8.98 3.95 8.02
CA CYS A 52 10.19 3.16 8.19
C CYS A 52 10.93 3.63 9.45
N GLY A 53 10.84 2.85 10.53
CA GLY A 53 11.30 3.28 11.85
C GLY A 53 10.55 4.53 12.33
N SER A 54 11.27 5.61 12.64
CA SER A 54 10.70 6.89 13.04
C SER A 54 10.41 7.85 11.88
N GLN A 55 10.68 7.44 10.64
CA GLN A 55 10.47 8.25 9.46
C GLN A 55 9.11 7.92 8.83
N ALA A 56 8.40 8.95 8.37
CA ALA A 56 7.12 8.82 7.68
C ALA A 56 7.11 9.67 6.40
N VAL A 57 6.40 9.19 5.38
CA VAL A 57 6.17 9.93 4.13
C VAL A 57 4.71 9.82 3.70
N ASP A 58 4.11 10.96 3.38
CA ASP A 58 2.77 11.03 2.82
C ASP A 58 2.74 10.49 1.39
N LEU A 59 1.86 9.51 1.16
CA LEU A 59 1.60 8.94 -0.15
C LEU A 59 0.42 9.64 -0.84
N GLY A 60 -0.32 10.49 -0.13
CA GLY A 60 -1.46 11.22 -0.65
C GLY A 60 -2.72 10.37 -0.78
N GLU A 61 -3.58 10.74 -1.72
CA GLU A 61 -4.88 10.11 -1.92
C GLU A 61 -4.75 8.68 -2.46
N VAL A 62 -5.63 7.78 -2.00
CA VAL A 62 -5.69 6.39 -2.47
C VAL A 62 -7.04 6.03 -3.06
N TRP A 63 -6.99 5.25 -4.13
CA TRP A 63 -8.16 4.68 -4.79
C TRP A 63 -8.42 3.28 -4.26
N VAL A 64 -9.67 3.02 -3.93
CA VAL A 64 -10.09 1.81 -3.24
C VAL A 64 -11.07 1.09 -4.12
N GLN A 65 -10.67 -0.08 -4.60
CA GLN A 65 -11.56 -0.95 -5.34
C GLN A 65 -12.07 -2.04 -4.39
N GLN A 66 -13.37 -1.97 -4.09
CA GLN A 66 -14.07 -3.06 -3.42
C GLN A 66 -14.50 -4.06 -4.48
N ASP A 67 -13.78 -5.17 -4.59
CA ASP A 67 -14.30 -6.32 -5.31
C ASP A 67 -15.51 -6.85 -4.53
N ASP A 68 -16.67 -6.87 -5.18
CA ASP A 68 -17.82 -7.61 -4.69
C ASP A 68 -17.44 -9.10 -4.75
N TRP A 69 -17.11 -9.68 -3.60
CA TRP A 69 -16.74 -11.09 -3.49
C TRP A 69 -17.82 -12.01 -4.10
N ASN A 70 -19.08 -11.55 -4.14
CA ASN A 70 -20.22 -12.27 -4.73
C ASN A 70 -20.37 -12.12 -6.26
N ALA A 71 -19.71 -11.15 -6.90
CA ALA A 71 -19.84 -10.97 -8.36
C ALA A 71 -19.12 -12.07 -9.16
N ALA A 72 -18.05 -12.64 -8.59
CA ALA A 72 -17.30 -13.73 -9.21
C ALA A 72 -18.05 -15.09 -9.19
N ASP A 73 -18.95 -15.30 -8.21
CA ASP A 73 -19.81 -16.48 -8.16
C ASP A 73 -21.09 -16.31 -8.98
N ALA A 74 -21.64 -15.09 -9.08
CA ALA A 74 -22.79 -14.81 -9.95
C ALA A 74 -22.48 -15.05 -11.45
N ALA A 75 -21.22 -14.84 -11.88
CA ALA A 75 -20.79 -15.10 -13.25
C ALA A 75 -20.68 -16.61 -13.60
N LYS A 76 -20.63 -17.50 -12.60
CA LYS A 76 -20.62 -18.96 -12.82
C LYS A 76 -22.02 -19.59 -12.83
N GLY A 77 -23.05 -18.87 -12.39
CA GLY A 77 -24.42 -19.37 -12.30
C GLY A 77 -25.28 -19.24 -13.56
N ASN A 78 -24.78 -18.56 -14.61
CA ASN A 78 -25.55 -18.29 -15.84
C ASN A 78 -25.07 -19.09 -17.07
N ALA A 79 -24.30 -20.17 -16.87
CA ALA A 79 -23.84 -21.03 -17.98
C ALA A 79 -24.67 -22.32 -18.16
N ASP A 80 -25.64 -22.60 -17.28
CA ASP A 80 -26.43 -23.84 -17.24
C ASP A 80 -27.96 -23.60 -17.18
N GLU A 81 -28.50 -22.66 -17.96
CA GLU A 81 -29.94 -22.61 -18.31
C GLU A 81 -30.18 -22.61 -19.82
#